data_AF-A0A4Y2CG01-F1
#
_entry.id   AF-A0A4Y2CG01-F1
#
_cell.length_a   1.000
_cell.length_b   1.000
_cell.length_c   1.000
_cell.angle_alpha   90.00
_cell.angle_beta   90.00
_cell.angle_gamma   90.00
#
_symmetry.space_group_name_H-M   'P 1'
#
loop_
_entity.id
_entity.type
_entity.pdbx_description
1 polymer ?
#
loop_
_entity_poly.entity_id
_entity_poly.type
_entity_poly.pdbx_seq_one_letter_code
_entity_poly.pdbx_strand_id
1 'polypeptide(L)'
;MKLVPIIQEVFAKINVDAVGPLPITASGKKYLITAMCLASQYPDAVAVSDITSMSVVDALLQIFSCMGFPKEIQHDQGTSFMNELMTEFFERFGVRVAHSSTYHPQSNPVERFHYTLGRILRVLYSEEGPDWEKHVHAALFALRIMTH
;
A
#
# COMPACT_ATOMS: atom_id res chain seq x y z
N MET A 1 4.60 29.10 7.31
CA MET A 1 5.12 27.93 6.58
C MET A 1 5.25 26.78 7.58
N LYS A 2 4.44 25.72 7.47
CA LYS A 2 4.66 24.51 8.27
C LYS A 2 5.71 23.68 7.52
N LEU A 3 6.84 23.44 8.16
CA LEU A 3 7.89 22.58 7.62
C LEU A 3 7.33 21.16 7.48
N VAL A 4 7.38 20.59 6.29
CA VAL A 4 7.13 19.15 6.11
C VAL A 4 8.33 18.43 6.73
N PRO A 5 8.13 17.55 7.73
CA PRO A 5 9.23 16.83 8.33
C PRO A 5 9.89 15.94 7.27
N ILE A 6 11.21 16.07 7.13
CA ILE A 6 12.00 15.17 6.28
C ILE A 6 12.05 13.82 7.00
N ILE A 7 11.41 12.81 6.44
CA ILE A 7 11.51 11.43 6.92
C ILE A 7 12.81 10.87 6.36
N GLN A 8 13.84 10.77 7.21
CA GLN A 8 15.19 10.39 6.76
C GLN A 8 15.43 8.88 6.78
N GLU A 9 14.74 8.14 7.64
CA GLU A 9 14.97 6.70 7.81
C GLU A 9 14.08 5.89 6.87
N VAL A 10 14.71 5.17 5.96
CA VAL A 10 14.03 4.27 5.01
C VAL A 10 13.28 3.18 5.79
N PHE A 11 12.07 2.89 5.34
CA PHE A 11 11.10 1.96 5.94
C PHE A 11 10.62 2.30 7.36
N ALA A 12 11.06 3.40 7.98
CA ALA A 12 10.59 3.77 9.32
C ALA A 12 9.13 4.25 9.33
N LYS A 13 8.69 4.95 8.27
CA LYS A 13 7.31 5.39 8.11
C LYS A 13 6.76 4.89 6.78
N ILE A 14 5.69 4.09 6.86
CA ILE A 14 5.03 3.47 5.71
C ILE A 14 3.59 3.96 5.66
N ASN A 15 3.15 4.39 4.48
CA ASN A 15 1.73 4.57 4.21
C ASN A 15 1.15 3.25 3.70
N VAL A 16 -0.01 2.86 4.23
CA VAL A 16 -0.75 1.67 3.81
C VAL A 16 -2.14 2.10 3.35
N ASP A 17 -2.60 1.53 2.24
CA ASP A 17 -3.93 1.76 1.71
C ASP A 17 -4.47 0.51 0.99
N ALA A 18 -5.79 0.39 0.86
CA ALA A 18 -6.41 -0.66 0.06
C ALA A 18 -7.11 -0.09 -1.17
N VAL A 19 -6.77 -0.64 -2.34
CA VAL A 19 -7.35 -0.24 -3.62
C VAL A 19 -8.37 -1.29 -4.07
N GLY A 20 -9.59 -0.84 -4.38
CA GLY A 20 -10.62 -1.65 -5.00
C GLY A 20 -12.05 -1.19 -4.66
N PRO A 21 -13.07 -1.98 -5.03
CA PRO A 21 -12.96 -3.25 -5.73
C PRO A 21 -12.48 -3.09 -7.18
N LEU A 22 -11.55 -3.96 -7.59
CA LEU A 22 -11.08 -4.13 -8.96
C LEU A 22 -11.89 -5.26 -9.65
N PRO A 23 -11.82 -5.39 -11.00
CA PRO A 23 -12.37 -6.56 -11.69
C PRO A 23 -11.89 -7.85 -11.04
N ILE A 24 -12.82 -8.79 -10.83
CA ILE A 24 -12.51 -10.05 -10.15
C ILE A 24 -11.68 -10.93 -11.08
N THR A 25 -10.54 -11.41 -10.59
CA THR A 25 -9.66 -12.30 -11.35
C THR A 25 -10.13 -13.76 -11.27
N ALA A 26 -9.58 -14.66 -12.09
CA ALA A 26 -9.94 -16.08 -12.04
C ALA A 26 -9.66 -16.72 -10.66
N SER A 27 -8.66 -16.21 -9.94
CA SER A 27 -8.34 -16.64 -8.56
C SER A 27 -9.16 -15.93 -7.47
N GLY A 28 -10.11 -15.08 -7.87
CA GLY A 28 -11.02 -14.37 -6.96
C GLY A 28 -10.41 -13.12 -6.32
N LYS A 29 -9.27 -12.62 -6.80
CA LYS A 29 -8.66 -11.37 -6.30
C LYS A 29 -9.46 -10.17 -6.80
N LYS A 30 -9.69 -9.21 -5.90
CA LYS A 30 -10.44 -7.99 -6.22
C LYS A 30 -10.00 -6.75 -5.45
N TYR A 31 -8.98 -6.87 -4.60
CA TYR A 31 -8.37 -5.73 -3.92
C TYR A 31 -6.85 -5.83 -3.95
N LEU A 32 -6.20 -4.69 -3.78
CA LEU A 32 -4.76 -4.59 -3.53
C LEU A 32 -4.53 -3.92 -2.18
N ILE A 33 -3.77 -4.56 -1.31
CA ILE A 33 -3.19 -3.90 -0.14
C ILE A 33 -1.86 -3.31 -0.61
N THR A 34 -1.74 -2.01 -0.52
CA THR A 34 -0.58 -1.25 -0.99
C THR A 34 0.18 -0.67 0.18
N ALA A 35 1.50 -0.59 0.03
CA ALA A 35 2.39 0.05 0.99
C ALA A 35 3.40 0.94 0.25
N MET A 36 3.67 2.11 0.81
CA MET A 36 4.70 3.01 0.31
C MET A 36 5.58 3.48 1.45
N CYS A 37 6.90 3.31 1.32
CA CYS A 37 7.85 3.98 2.18
C CYS A 37 7.85 5.48 1.90
N LEU A 38 7.55 6.31 2.91
CA LEU A 38 7.47 7.76 2.71
C LEU A 38 8.82 8.45 2.54
N ALA A 39 9.91 7.81 2.99
CA ALA A 39 11.27 8.35 2.86
C ALA A 39 11.86 8.10 1.46
N SER A 40 11.75 6.86 0.96
CA SER A 40 12.35 6.44 -0.31
C SER A 40 11.36 6.40 -1.47
N GLN A 41 10.07 6.60 -1.21
CA GLN A 41 8.97 6.39 -2.15
C GLN A 41 8.89 4.94 -2.69
N TYR A 42 9.55 3.98 -2.05
CA TYR A 42 9.56 2.58 -2.47
C TYR A 42 8.16 1.95 -2.31
N PRO A 43 7.54 1.46 -3.39
CA PRO A 43 6.20 0.86 -3.34
C PRO A 43 6.24 -0.67 -3.21
N ASP A 44 5.20 -1.22 -2.60
CA ASP A 44 4.87 -2.65 -2.63
C ASP A 44 3.36 -2.84 -2.58
N ALA A 45 2.89 -4.00 -3.02
CA ALA A 45 1.47 -4.32 -3.02
C ALA A 45 1.21 -5.83 -3.08
N VAL A 46 0.12 -6.26 -2.45
CA VAL A 46 -0.32 -7.66 -2.41
C VAL A 46 -1.80 -7.73 -2.79
N ALA A 47 -2.14 -8.63 -3.71
CA ALA A 47 -3.51 -8.85 -4.15
C ALA A 47 -4.28 -9.76 -3.19
N VAL A 48 -5.46 -9.32 -2.77
CA VAL A 48 -6.33 -10.04 -1.82
C VAL A 48 -7.75 -10.22 -2.37
N SER A 49 -8.43 -11.26 -1.90
CA SER A 49 -9.79 -11.61 -2.34
C SER A 49 -10.86 -10.86 -1.55
N ASP A 50 -10.54 -10.50 -0.32
CA ASP A 50 -11.37 -9.71 0.58
C ASP A 50 -10.48 -8.81 1.42
N ILE A 51 -11.15 -7.97 2.18
CA ILE A 51 -10.53 -6.98 3.05
C ILE A 51 -10.83 -7.26 4.52
N THR A 52 -10.98 -8.54 4.87
CA THR A 52 -11.05 -8.95 6.27
C THR A 52 -9.70 -8.70 6.94
N SER A 53 -9.70 -8.49 8.25
CA SER A 53 -8.47 -8.14 8.95
C SER A 53 -7.40 -9.22 8.89
N MET A 54 -7.78 -10.49 8.82
CA MET A 54 -6.82 -11.58 8.62
C MET A 54 -6.14 -11.47 7.25
N SER A 55 -6.91 -11.28 6.18
CA SER A 55 -6.38 -11.07 4.83
C SER A 55 -5.44 -9.85 4.75
N VAL A 56 -5.78 -8.77 5.48
CA VAL A 56 -4.93 -7.57 5.54
C VAL A 56 -3.66 -7.82 6.35
N VAL A 57 -3.72 -8.49 7.50
CA VAL A 57 -2.52 -8.86 8.28
C VAL A 57 -1.58 -9.75 7.47
N ASP A 58 -2.11 -10.77 6.79
CA ASP A 58 -1.30 -11.67 5.97
C ASP A 58 -0.60 -10.91 4.82
N ALA A 59 -1.33 -9.99 4.17
CA ALA A 59 -0.76 -9.13 3.13
C ALA A 59 0.33 -8.20 3.69
N LEU A 60 0.11 -7.60 4.86
CA LEU A 60 1.10 -6.74 5.51
C LEU A 60 2.33 -7.51 5.97
N LEU A 61 2.17 -8.73 6.48
CA LEU A 61 3.30 -9.61 6.81
C LEU A 61 4.14 -9.92 5.57
N GLN A 62 3.50 -10.19 4.43
CA GLN A 62 4.21 -10.40 3.16
C GLN A 62 4.99 -9.14 2.74
N ILE A 63 4.38 -7.95 2.84
CA ILE A 63 5.04 -6.68 2.54
C ILE A 63 6.22 -6.41 3.48
N PHE A 64 6.01 -6.57 4.80
CA PHE A 64 7.03 -6.32 5.81
C PHE A 64 8.13 -7.38 5.83
N SER A 65 7.94 -8.54 5.21
CA SER A 65 9.02 -9.50 4.97
C SER A 65 10.13 -8.91 4.08
N CYS A 66 9.78 -7.96 3.20
CA CYS A 66 10.73 -7.26 2.34
C CYS A 66 11.23 -5.94 2.95
N MET A 67 10.33 -5.16 3.57
CA MET A 67 10.67 -3.82 4.08
C MET A 67 11.19 -3.81 5.53
N GLY A 68 10.96 -4.88 6.29
CA GLY A 68 11.01 -4.86 7.74
C GLY A 68 9.76 -4.23 8.36
N PHE A 69 9.61 -4.39 9.68
CA PHE A 69 8.53 -3.72 10.42
C PHE A 69 8.82 -2.22 10.55
N PRO A 70 7.88 -1.35 10.17
CA PRO A 70 8.06 0.10 10.32
C PRO A 70 7.94 0.53 11.78
N LYS A 71 8.41 1.74 12.08
CA LYS A 71 8.16 2.40 13.38
C LYS A 71 6.79 3.04 13.43
N GLU A 72 6.29 3.51 12.29
CA GLU A 72 4.99 4.15 12.16
C GLU A 72 4.29 3.73 10.87
N ILE A 73 3.00 3.41 10.98
CA ILE A 73 2.11 3.25 9.83
C ILE A 73 1.13 4.40 9.77
N GLN A 74 0.98 4.95 8.57
CA GLN A 74 -0.05 5.90 8.24
C GLN A 74 -1.08 5.23 7.34
N HIS A 75 -2.34 5.22 7.74
CA HIS A 75 -3.45 4.79 6.89
C HIS A 75 -4.48 5.93 6.79
N ASP A 76 -5.30 5.91 5.75
CA ASP A 76 -6.36 6.89 5.60
C ASP A 76 -7.59 6.51 6.45
N GLN A 77 -8.35 7.51 6.92
CA GLN A 77 -9.51 7.29 7.80
C GLN A 77 -10.68 6.57 7.11
N GLY A 78 -10.66 6.45 5.77
CA GLY A 78 -11.66 5.72 4.98
C GLY A 78 -11.41 4.22 4.87
N THR A 79 -10.18 3.75 5.16
CA THR A 79 -9.86 2.31 5.12
C THR A 79 -10.36 1.62 6.38
N SER A 80 -11.45 0.87 6.24
CA SER A 80 -12.17 0.15 7.30
C SER A 80 -11.41 -1.06 7.91
N PHE A 81 -10.09 -1.18 7.75
CA PHE A 81 -9.32 -2.36 8.20
C PHE A 81 -8.83 -2.28 9.63
N MET A 82 -8.83 -1.10 10.24
CA MET A 82 -8.41 -0.93 11.63
C MET A 82 -9.49 -1.43 12.59
N ASN A 83 -9.46 -2.73 12.87
CA ASN A 83 -10.16 -3.35 13.98
C ASN A 83 -9.18 -3.84 15.06
N GLU A 84 -9.71 -4.45 16.12
CA GLU A 84 -8.94 -4.95 17.26
C GLU A 84 -7.76 -5.84 16.84
N LEU A 85 -7.95 -6.72 15.85
CA LEU A 85 -6.89 -7.60 15.35
C LEU A 85 -5.73 -6.83 14.72
N MET A 86 -6.01 -5.77 13.96
CA MET A 86 -4.97 -4.90 13.39
C MET A 86 -4.26 -4.09 14.46
N THR A 87 -5.00 -3.60 15.46
CA THR A 87 -4.42 -2.90 16.61
C THR A 87 -3.46 -3.81 17.38
N GLU A 88 -3.90 -5.02 17.74
CA GLU A 88 -3.08 -6.01 18.44
C GLU A 88 -1.84 -6.39 17.61
N PHE A 89 -2.00 -6.58 16.30
CA PHE A 89 -0.90 -6.86 15.39
C PHE A 89 0.17 -5.75 15.47
N PHE A 90 -0.21 -4.48 15.33
CA PHE A 90 0.76 -3.39 15.39
C PHE A 90 1.37 -3.19 16.77
N GLU A 91 0.59 -3.31 17.84
CA GLU A 91 1.10 -3.25 19.22
C GLU A 91 2.14 -4.33 19.49
N ARG A 92 1.88 -5.57 19.06
CA ARG A 92 2.78 -6.71 19.26
C ARG A 92 4.14 -6.53 18.58
N PHE A 93 4.17 -5.85 17.45
CA PHE A 93 5.40 -5.54 16.72
C PHE A 93 5.97 -4.14 17.03
N GLY A 94 5.40 -3.42 18.01
CA GLY A 94 5.87 -2.10 18.41
C GLY A 94 5.67 -1.01 17.36
N VAL A 95 4.71 -1.19 16.45
CA VAL A 95 4.41 -0.26 15.36
C VAL A 95 3.40 0.77 15.83
N ARG A 96 3.74 2.06 15.72
CA ARG A 96 2.79 3.13 16.04
C ARG A 96 1.82 3.36 14.88
N VAL A 97 0.52 3.39 15.16
CA VAL A 97 -0.48 3.78 14.16
C VAL A 97 -0.71 5.29 14.24
N ALA A 98 -0.48 5.98 13.13
CA ALA A 98 -0.79 7.39 12.98
C ALA A 98 -2.02 7.56 12.08
N HIS A 99 -3.09 8.13 12.64
CA HIS A 99 -4.21 8.59 11.83
C HIS A 99 -3.79 9.85 11.09
N SER A 100 -4.05 9.92 9.78
CA SER A 100 -3.72 11.10 8.97
C SER A 100 -4.40 12.36 9.54
N SER A 101 -3.63 13.30 10.09
CA SER A 101 -4.13 14.65 10.38
C SER A 101 -4.10 15.49 9.11
N THR A 102 -5.26 15.98 8.65
CA THR A 102 -5.43 16.97 7.57
C THR A 102 -4.39 16.95 6.44
N TYR A 103 -4.74 16.16 5.42
CA TYR A 103 -4.33 16.23 4.01
C TYR A 103 -3.66 17.57 3.65
N HIS A 104 -2.35 17.58 3.41
CA HIS A 104 -1.68 18.70 2.74
C HIS A 104 -1.74 18.45 1.22
N PRO A 105 -2.57 19.17 0.44
CA PRO A 105 -2.93 18.80 -0.93
C PRO A 105 -1.85 19.01 -2.01
N GLN A 106 -0.60 19.27 -1.64
CA GLN A 106 0.46 19.46 -2.63
C GLN A 106 1.18 18.15 -2.95
N SER A 107 0.67 17.47 -3.99
CA SER A 107 1.30 16.34 -4.69
C SER A 107 1.80 15.21 -3.79
N ASN A 108 0.87 14.57 -3.07
CA ASN A 108 1.18 13.41 -2.24
C ASN A 108 1.80 12.29 -3.11
N PRO A 109 3.02 11.82 -2.82
CA PRO A 109 3.64 10.69 -3.51
C PRO A 109 2.74 9.44 -3.55
N VAL A 110 1.93 9.23 -2.52
CA VAL A 110 0.97 8.12 -2.43
C VAL A 110 -0.09 8.21 -3.53
N GLU A 111 -0.73 9.38 -3.71
CA GLU A 111 -1.75 9.59 -4.76
C GLU A 111 -1.17 9.36 -6.15
N ARG A 112 0.04 9.88 -6.40
CA ARG A 112 0.75 9.69 -7.68
C ARG A 112 1.06 8.22 -7.94
N PHE A 113 1.43 7.48 -6.90
CA PHE A 113 1.64 6.05 -6.99
C PHE A 113 0.35 5.29 -7.30
N HIS A 114 -0.74 5.54 -6.59
CA HIS A 114 -2.02 4.87 -6.87
C HIS A 114 -2.52 5.19 -8.28
N TYR A 115 -2.38 6.45 -8.71
CA TYR A 115 -2.72 6.85 -10.08
C TYR A 115 -1.88 6.08 -11.12
N THR A 116 -0.56 6.01 -10.93
CA THR A 116 0.35 5.33 -11.87
C THR A 116 0.13 3.82 -11.87
N LEU A 117 -0.03 3.21 -10.69
CA LEU A 117 -0.34 1.80 -10.53
C LEU A 117 -1.66 1.45 -11.24
N GLY A 118 -2.72 2.25 -11.02
CA GLY A 118 -4.00 2.06 -11.68
C GLY A 118 -3.93 2.16 -13.21
N ARG A 119 -3.07 3.05 -13.75
CA ARG A 119 -2.81 3.13 -15.19
C ARG A 119 -2.11 1.88 -15.72
N ILE A 120 -1.06 1.42 -15.04
CA ILE A 120 -0.31 0.22 -15.43
C ILE A 120 -1.25 -1.00 -15.44
N LEU A 121 -2.01 -1.20 -14.37
CA LEU A 121 -2.95 -2.32 -14.27
C LEU A 121 -4.04 -2.28 -15.34
N ARG A 122 -4.53 -1.09 -15.72
CA ARG A 122 -5.51 -0.94 -16.80
C ARG A 122 -4.96 -1.34 -18.15
N VAL A 123 -3.71 -0.99 -18.45
CA VAL A 123 -3.04 -1.40 -19.70
C VAL A 123 -2.88 -2.92 -19.72
N LEU A 124 -2.34 -3.51 -18.65
CA LEU A 124 -2.14 -4.95 -18.54
C LEU A 124 -3.46 -5.72 -18.63
N TYR A 125 -4.52 -5.21 -18.02
CA TYR A 125 -5.86 -5.78 -18.15
C TYR A 125 -6.34 -5.81 -19.61
N SER A 126 -6.05 -4.75 -20.38
CA SER A 126 -6.48 -4.66 -21.78
C SER A 126 -5.66 -5.55 -22.72
N GLU A 127 -4.39 -5.81 -22.41
CA GLU A 127 -3.46 -6.56 -23.26
C GLU A 127 -3.42 -8.05 -22.93
N GLU A 128 -3.41 -8.40 -21.64
CA GLU A 128 -3.17 -9.77 -21.14
C GLU A 128 -4.42 -10.42 -20.54
N GLY A 129 -5.51 -9.66 -20.37
CA GLY A 129 -6.80 -10.15 -19.87
C GLY A 129 -7.04 -9.89 -18.38
N PRO A 130 -8.07 -10.53 -17.79
CA PRO A 130 -8.62 -10.12 -16.49
C PRO A 130 -7.77 -10.47 -15.28
N ASP A 131 -6.75 -11.32 -15.43
CA ASP A 131 -5.89 -11.80 -14.35
C ASP A 131 -4.77 -10.81 -14.02
N TRP A 132 -5.17 -9.56 -13.72
CA TRP A 132 -4.27 -8.44 -13.42
C TRP A 132 -3.34 -8.72 -12.22
N GLU A 133 -3.71 -9.63 -11.31
CA GLU A 133 -2.92 -9.95 -10.12
C GLU A 133 -1.57 -10.56 -10.48
N LYS A 134 -1.49 -11.31 -11.58
CA LYS A 134 -0.24 -11.93 -12.06
C LYS A 134 0.81 -10.90 -12.47
N HIS A 135 0.37 -9.69 -12.78
CA HIS A 135 1.22 -8.62 -13.29
C HIS A 135 1.61 -7.59 -12.22
N VAL A 136 1.10 -7.72 -11.00
CA VAL A 136 1.38 -6.76 -9.90
C VAL A 136 2.88 -6.64 -9.63
N HIS A 137 3.61 -7.75 -9.58
CA HIS A 137 5.05 -7.72 -9.34
C HIS A 137 5.82 -7.04 -10.48
N ALA A 138 5.40 -7.23 -11.74
CA ALA A 138 6.00 -6.55 -12.89
C ALA A 138 5.72 -5.04 -12.86
N ALA A 139 4.49 -4.65 -12.51
CA ALA A 139 4.11 -3.25 -12.32
C ALA A 139 4.92 -2.58 -11.20
N LEU A 140 5.08 -3.25 -10.05
CA LEU A 140 5.89 -2.77 -8.94
C LEU A 140 7.36 -2.67 -9.31
N PHE A 141 7.91 -3.63 -10.05
CA PHE A 141 9.29 -3.55 -10.54
C PHE A 141 9.49 -2.30 -11.41
N ALA A 142 8.59 -2.03 -12.36
CA ALA A 142 8.64 -0.83 -13.19
C ALA A 142 8.57 0.45 -12.33
N LEU A 143 7.69 0.49 -11.32
CA LEU A 143 7.55 1.64 -10.41
C LEU A 143 8.80 1.85 -9.54
N ARG A 144 9.51 0.79 -9.14
CA ARG A 144 10.73 0.86 -8.32
C ARG A 144 11.95 1.40 -9.06
N ILE A 145 11.99 1.26 -10.38
CA ILE A 145 13.13 1.70 -11.21
C ILE A 145 12.92 3.07 -11.85
N MET A 146 11.69 3.58 -11.89
CA MET A 146 11.41 4.91 -12.42
C MET A 146 11.95 5.97 -11.44
N THR A 147 12.85 6.82 -11.94
CA THR A 147 13.27 8.03 -11.21
C THR A 147 12.13 9.04 -11.23
N HIS A 148 11.61 9.38 -10.05
CA HIS A 148 10.53 10.35 -9.84
C HIS A 148 11.01 11.79 -9.72
#